data_AF-F0WZC2-F1
#
_entry.id   AF-F0WZC2-F1
#
_cell.length_a   1.000
_cell.length_b   1.000
_cell.length_c   1.000
_cell.angle_alpha   90.00
_cell.angle_beta   90.00
_cell.angle_gamma   90.00
#
_symmetry.space_group_name_H-M   'P 1'
#
loop_
_entity.id
_entity.type
_entity.pdbx_description
1 polymer ?
#
loop_
_entity_poly.entity_id
_entity_poly.type
_entity_poly.pdbx_seq_one_letter_code
_entity_poly.pdbx_strand_id
1 'polypeptide(L)'
;MEAEEDRCFPLLRKKMKDDSSRVNKVLMEKLNKARKNGCPEEMLGQMKDLLLAKQDCFRLELGQEPPVDVSPLKVRLKENAVPVRCKARKYTKENRVFMEEHVQQPLEADGVQ
;
A
#
# COMPACT_ATOMS: atom_id res chain seq x y z
N MET A 1 13.58 -4.62 15.97
CA MET A 1 12.52 -3.92 15.23
C MET A 1 11.96 -4.83 14.14
N GLU A 2 12.82 -5.45 13.30
CA GLU A 2 12.41 -6.45 12.30
C GLU A 2 11.52 -7.59 12.83
N ALA A 3 11.74 -8.02 14.09
CA ALA A 3 10.97 -9.11 14.71
C ALA A 3 9.52 -8.75 15.07
N GLU A 4 9.18 -7.47 15.24
CA GLU A 4 7.79 -7.04 15.53
C GLU A 4 7.00 -6.85 14.24
N GLU A 5 7.62 -6.31 13.19
CA GLU A 5 7.02 -6.19 11.86
C GLU A 5 6.68 -7.56 11.27
N ASP A 6 7.56 -8.55 11.44
CA ASP A 6 7.28 -9.95 11.05
C ASP A 6 6.12 -10.57 11.82
N ARG A 7 5.96 -10.17 13.09
CA ARG A 7 4.90 -10.72 13.94
C ARG A 7 3.55 -10.10 13.60
N CYS A 8 3.51 -8.79 13.40
CA CYS A 8 2.27 -8.07 13.13
C CYS A 8 1.84 -8.18 11.68
N PHE A 9 2.77 -8.32 10.74
CA PHE A 9 2.46 -8.26 9.32
C PHE A 9 3.30 -9.21 8.45
N PRO A 10 3.23 -10.53 8.70
CA PRO A 10 4.07 -11.54 8.02
C PRO A 10 3.82 -11.64 6.51
N LEU A 11 2.64 -11.25 6.02
CA LEU A 11 2.28 -11.33 4.60
C LEU A 11 2.82 -10.16 3.76
N LEU A 12 3.26 -9.06 4.39
CA LEU A 12 3.75 -7.87 3.70
C LEU A 12 4.95 -8.16 2.82
N ARG A 13 5.99 -8.81 3.37
CA ARG A 13 7.24 -9.04 2.64
C ARG A 13 7.02 -9.88 1.38
N LYS A 14 6.12 -10.87 1.46
CA LYS A 14 5.75 -11.72 0.33
C LYS A 14 5.01 -10.93 -0.76
N LYS A 15 4.07 -10.07 -0.36
CA LYS A 15 3.31 -9.21 -1.27
C LYS A 15 4.19 -8.13 -1.92
N MET A 16 5.05 -7.45 -1.17
CA MET A 16 5.98 -6.44 -1.67
C MET A 16 6.90 -6.99 -2.77
N LYS A 17 7.35 -8.23 -2.63
CA LYS A 17 8.19 -8.89 -3.64
C LYS A 17 7.44 -9.19 -4.94
N ASP A 18 6.17 -9.56 -4.85
CA ASP A 18 5.31 -9.83 -6.01
C ASP A 18 4.95 -8.52 -6.75
N ASP A 19 4.58 -7.48 -5.99
CA ASP A 19 4.23 -6.16 -6.53
C ASP A 19 5.42 -5.47 -7.23
N SER A 20 6.64 -5.62 -6.70
CA SER A 20 7.84 -5.12 -7.35
C SER A 20 7.97 -5.68 -8.77
N SER A 21 7.78 -6.99 -8.95
CA SER A 21 7.87 -7.62 -10.29
C SER A 21 6.82 -7.11 -11.27
N ARG A 22 5.58 -6.88 -10.79
CA ARG A 22 4.46 -6.34 -11.58
C ARG A 22 4.74 -4.89 -11.99
N VAL A 23 5.20 -4.07 -11.06
CA VAL A 23 5.61 -2.68 -11.30
C VAL A 23 6.70 -2.63 -12.37
N ASN A 24 7.73 -3.47 -12.28
CA ASN A 24 8.82 -3.49 -13.27
C ASN A 24 8.29 -3.76 -14.68
N LYS A 25 7.41 -4.75 -14.84
CA LYS A 25 6.77 -5.06 -16.13
C LYS A 25 6.09 -3.84 -16.73
N VAL A 26 5.26 -3.15 -15.94
CA VAL A 26 4.57 -1.93 -16.39
C VAL A 26 5.56 -0.83 -16.75
N LEU A 27 6.62 -0.61 -15.96
CA LEU A 27 7.64 0.39 -16.27
C LEU A 27 8.36 0.09 -17.60
N MET A 28 8.71 -1.16 -17.86
CA MET A 28 9.31 -1.58 -19.13
C MET A 28 8.37 -1.41 -20.32
N GLU A 29 7.06 -1.68 -20.15
CA GLU A 29 6.06 -1.41 -21.18
C GLU A 29 5.95 0.09 -21.51
N LYS A 30 6.01 0.96 -20.49
CA LYS A 30 5.98 2.42 -20.68
C LYS A 30 7.23 2.91 -21.43
N LEU A 31 8.41 2.37 -21.11
CA LEU A 31 9.65 2.69 -21.84
C LEU A 31 9.57 2.25 -23.30
N ASN A 32 9.06 1.06 -23.58
CA ASN A 32 8.83 0.59 -24.95
C ASN A 32 7.85 1.50 -25.71
N LYS A 33 6.81 2.01 -25.04
CA LYS A 33 5.89 2.99 -25.64
C LYS A 33 6.59 4.31 -25.93
N ALA A 34 7.43 4.81 -25.03
CA ALA A 34 8.22 6.03 -25.26
C ALA A 34 9.18 5.87 -26.44
N ARG A 35 9.82 4.71 -26.57
CA ARG A 35 10.67 4.35 -27.73
C ARG A 35 9.91 4.42 -29.05
N LYS A 36 8.72 3.80 -29.10
CA LYS A 36 7.84 3.83 -30.29
C LYS A 36 7.40 5.25 -30.65
N ASN A 37 7.31 6.14 -29.68
CA ASN A 37 6.97 7.55 -29.88
C ASN A 37 8.18 8.41 -30.28
N GLY A 38 9.36 7.83 -30.53
CA GLY A 38 10.55 8.54 -31.03
C GLY A 38 11.48 9.07 -29.94
N CYS A 39 11.39 8.56 -28.71
CA CYS A 39 12.33 8.92 -27.65
C CYS A 39 13.76 8.46 -27.99
N PRO A 40 14.78 9.33 -27.92
CA PRO A 40 16.18 8.96 -28.13
C PRO A 40 16.67 7.86 -27.18
N GLU A 41 17.50 6.95 -27.69
CA GLU A 41 17.96 5.76 -26.94
C GLU A 41 18.80 6.13 -25.70
N GLU A 42 19.56 7.22 -25.76
CA GLU A 42 20.35 7.73 -24.62
C GLU A 42 19.45 8.15 -23.46
N MET A 43 18.37 8.88 -23.75
CA MET A 43 17.38 9.28 -22.75
C MET A 43 16.58 8.10 -22.21
N LEU A 44 16.29 7.10 -23.06
CA LEU A 44 15.66 5.85 -22.62
C LEU A 44 16.53 5.07 -21.64
N GLY A 45 17.85 5.03 -21.85
CA GLY A 45 18.80 4.44 -20.92
C GLY A 45 18.75 5.11 -19.55
N GLN A 46 18.86 6.44 -19.51
CA GLN A 46 18.79 7.22 -18.28
C GLN A 46 17.44 7.05 -17.56
N MET A 47 16.32 7.07 -18.30
CA MET A 47 14.99 6.83 -17.72
C MET A 47 14.86 5.42 -17.15
N LYS A 48 15.40 4.41 -17.84
CA LYS A 48 15.37 3.02 -17.35
C LYS A 48 16.10 2.89 -16.02
N ASP A 49 17.30 3.44 -15.92
CA ASP A 49 18.11 3.36 -14.71
C ASP A 49 17.43 4.08 -13.55
N LEU A 50 16.87 5.27 -13.78
CA LEU A 50 16.13 6.03 -12.77
C LEU A 50 14.88 5.28 -12.30
N LEU A 51 14.09 4.72 -13.21
CA LEU A 51 12.85 4.00 -12.90
C LEU A 51 13.12 2.71 -12.13
N LEU A 52 14.20 2.00 -12.44
CA LEU A 52 14.63 0.82 -11.68
C LEU A 52 15.15 1.22 -10.30
N ALA A 53 15.94 2.29 -10.20
CA ALA A 53 16.45 2.79 -8.92
C ALA A 53 15.35 3.31 -7.98
N LYS A 54 14.21 3.74 -8.54
CA LYS A 54 13.04 4.27 -7.81
C LYS A 54 11.80 3.40 -7.96
N GLN A 55 11.99 2.11 -8.25
CA GLN A 55 10.91 1.17 -8.47
C GLN A 55 10.00 1.03 -7.23
N ASP A 56 10.59 1.18 -6.05
CA ASP A 56 9.94 1.22 -4.74
C ASP A 56 9.01 2.43 -4.54
N CYS A 57 9.05 3.44 -5.41
CA CYS A 57 8.18 4.61 -5.34
C CYS A 57 6.84 4.42 -6.09
N PHE A 58 6.70 3.34 -6.86
CA PHE A 58 5.51 3.11 -7.71
C PHE A 58 4.62 2.00 -7.16
N ARG A 59 3.30 2.21 -7.21
CA ARG A 59 2.30 1.21 -6.83
C ARG A 59 1.22 1.08 -7.89
N LEU A 60 0.81 -0.16 -8.15
CA LEU A 60 -0.30 -0.47 -9.06
C LEU A 60 -1.64 -0.54 -8.33
N GLU A 61 -1.59 -0.92 -7.05
CA GLU A 61 -2.74 -1.05 -6.16
C GLU A 61 -2.35 -0.42 -4.82
N LEU A 62 -3.33 0.15 -4.10
CA LEU A 62 -3.11 0.58 -2.73
C LEU A 62 -2.83 -0.66 -1.89
N GLY A 63 -1.59 -0.75 -1.40
CA GLY A 63 -1.09 -1.91 -0.69
C GLY A 63 -1.00 -1.68 0.81
N GLN A 64 -0.81 -2.78 1.53
CA GLN A 64 -0.29 -2.70 2.88
C GLN A 64 1.20 -2.38 2.75
N GLU A 65 1.54 -1.10 2.81
CA GLU A 65 2.93 -0.71 2.98
C GLU A 65 3.28 -0.75 4.46
N PRO A 66 4.51 -1.15 4.82
CA PRO A 66 4.94 -0.97 6.20
C PRO A 66 4.80 0.51 6.57
N PRO A 67 4.42 0.81 7.81
CA PRO A 67 4.42 2.19 8.27
C PRO A 67 5.81 2.79 8.04
N VAL A 68 5.83 4.07 7.68
CA VAL A 68 7.08 4.83 7.63
C VAL A 68 7.78 4.71 8.98
N ASP A 69 9.12 4.62 8.99
CA ASP A 69 9.94 4.53 10.21
C ASP A 69 9.85 5.82 11.03
N VAL A 70 8.74 5.95 11.75
CA VAL A 70 8.43 7.03 12.66
C VAL A 70 7.81 6.44 13.92
N SER A 71 8.07 7.07 15.06
CA SER A 71 7.45 6.64 16.32
C SER A 71 5.92 6.64 16.18
N PRO A 72 5.21 5.59 16.66
CA PRO A 72 3.77 5.54 16.60
C PRO A 72 3.10 6.77 17.22
N LEU A 73 2.01 7.22 16.61
CA LEU A 73 1.23 8.34 17.11
C LEU A 73 0.64 8.01 18.49
N LYS A 74 0.99 8.80 19.51
CA LYS A 74 0.42 8.68 20.86
C LYS A 74 -0.78 9.60 21.01
N VAL A 75 -1.97 9.03 21.10
CA VAL A 75 -3.21 9.79 21.37
C VAL A 75 -3.22 10.25 22.84
N ARG A 76 -3.37 11.56 23.06
CA ARG A 76 -3.50 12.15 24.41
C ARG A 76 -4.95 12.49 24.69
N LEU A 77 -5.49 11.93 25.78
CA LEU A 77 -6.83 12.28 26.25
C LEU A 77 -6.78 13.61 27.01
N LYS A 78 -7.87 14.39 26.90
CA LYS A 78 -8.05 15.57 27.76
C LYS A 78 -8.24 15.13 29.21
N GLU A 79 -7.92 16.02 30.15
CA GLU A 79 -8.21 15.81 31.57
C GLU A 79 -9.71 15.49 31.76
N ASN A 80 -10.00 14.48 32.58
CA ASN A 80 -11.36 13.99 32.87
C ASN A 80 -12.13 13.39 31.68
N ALA A 81 -11.45 13.04 30.58
CA ALA A 81 -12.09 12.28 29.50
C ALA A 81 -12.57 10.91 29.99
N VAL A 82 -13.82 10.58 29.69
CA VAL A 82 -14.42 9.27 29.99
C VAL A 82 -14.74 8.54 28.68
N PRO A 83 -14.53 7.21 28.60
CA PRO A 83 -14.89 6.44 27.42
C PRO A 83 -16.40 6.42 27.24
N VAL A 84 -16.87 6.68 26.01
CA VAL A 84 -18.29 6.68 25.66
C VAL A 84 -18.55 5.61 24.62
N ARG A 85 -19.50 4.71 24.90
CA ARG A 85 -19.96 3.71 23.93
C ARG A 85 -21.13 4.25 23.12
N CYS A 86 -20.87 4.64 21.88
CA CYS A 86 -21.90 5.07 20.95
C CYS A 86 -22.65 3.88 20.34
N LYS A 87 -23.95 4.05 20.06
CA LYS A 87 -24.72 3.05 19.29
C LYS A 87 -24.25 3.05 17.83
N ALA A 88 -24.15 1.86 17.23
CA ALA A 88 -23.81 1.72 15.82
C ALA A 88 -24.87 2.39 14.93
N ARG A 89 -24.42 3.08 13.87
CA ARG A 89 -25.31 3.72 12.89
C ARG A 89 -26.00 2.65 12.05
N LYS A 90 -27.30 2.82 11.78
CA LYS A 90 -28.06 1.96 10.86
C LYS A 90 -27.81 2.43 9.43
N TYR A 91 -27.21 1.57 8.63
CA TYR A 91 -27.03 1.78 7.18
C TYR A 91 -28.04 0.98 6.38
N THR A 92 -28.32 1.43 5.14
CA THR A 92 -29.10 0.66 4.14
C THR A 92 -28.36 -0.62 3.75
N LYS A 93 -29.05 -1.53 3.07
CA LYS A 93 -28.46 -2.83 2.71
C LYS A 93 -27.26 -2.66 1.77
N GLU A 94 -27.39 -1.77 0.79
CA GLU A 94 -26.38 -1.47 -0.22
C GLU A 94 -25.10 -0.93 0.44
N ASN A 95 -25.26 0.01 1.39
CA ASN A 95 -24.14 0.58 2.12
C ASN A 95 -23.45 -0.43 3.03
N ARG A 96 -24.19 -1.39 3.60
CA ARG A 96 -23.58 -2.46 4.42
C ARG A 96 -22.74 -3.39 3.59
N VAL A 97 -23.25 -3.86 2.45
CA VAL A 97 -22.51 -4.72 1.52
C VAL A 97 -21.22 -4.03 1.08
N PHE A 98 -21.30 -2.75 0.69
CA PHE A 98 -20.13 -1.96 0.36
C PHE A 98 -19.11 -1.92 1.51
N MET A 99 -19.53 -1.58 2.72
CA MET A 99 -18.62 -1.51 3.87
C MET A 99 -18.01 -2.87 4.20
N GLU A 100 -18.79 -3.95 4.13
CA GLU A 100 -18.30 -5.31 4.37
C GLU A 100 -17.19 -5.66 3.37
N GLU A 101 -17.42 -5.47 2.06
CA GLU A 101 -16.41 -5.72 1.02
C GLU A 101 -15.14 -4.89 1.22
N HIS A 102 -15.28 -3.60 1.57
CA HIS A 102 -14.16 -2.68 1.70
C HIS A 102 -13.39 -2.83 3.03
N VAL A 103 -14.04 -3.33 4.08
CA VAL A 103 -13.38 -3.62 5.38
C VAL A 103 -12.76 -5.00 5.38
N GLN A 104 -13.31 -5.95 4.61
CA GLN A 104 -12.73 -7.28 4.44
C GLN A 104 -11.33 -7.20 3.81
N GLN A 105 -11.14 -6.33 2.81
CA GLN A 105 -9.86 -6.12 2.13
C GLN A 105 -8.68 -5.81 3.08
N PRO A 106 -8.76 -4.83 4.00
CA PRO A 106 -7.71 -4.56 4.98
C PRO A 106 -7.61 -5.62 6.09
N LEU A 107 -8.70 -6.32 6.46
CA LEU A 107 -8.65 -7.36 7.50
C LEU A 107 -7.92 -8.63 7.05
N GLU A 108 -8.23 -9.14 5.86
CA GLU A 108 -7.53 -10.29 5.26
C GLU A 108 -6.07 -9.98 4.99
N ALA A 109 -5.80 -8.71 4.73
CA ALA A 109 -4.50 -8.14 4.54
C ALA A 109 -3.62 -8.25 5.81
N ASP A 110 -4.14 -7.83 6.96
CA ASP A 110 -3.40 -7.78 8.24
C ASP A 110 -3.31 -9.15 8.96
N GLY A 111 -3.89 -10.21 8.39
CA GLY A 111 -3.84 -11.56 8.98
C GLY A 111 -4.63 -11.72 10.28
N VAL A 112 -5.56 -10.80 10.55
CA VAL A 112 -6.44 -10.84 11.72
C VAL A 112 -7.65 -11.71 11.37
N GLN A 113 -7.62 -12.98 11.80
CA GLN A 113 -8.79 -13.88 11.80
C GLN A 113 -9.60 -13.74 13.10
#